data_AF-A5YS33-F1
#
_entry.id   AF-A5YS33-F1
#
_cell.length_a   1.000
_cell.length_b   1.000
_cell.length_c   1.000
_cell.angle_alpha   90.00
_cell.angle_beta   90.00
_cell.angle_gamma   90.00
#
_symmetry.space_group_name_H-M   'P 1'
#
loop_
_entity.id
_entity.type
_entity.pdbx_description
1 polymer ?
#
loop_
_entity_poly.entity_id
_entity_poly.type
_entity_poly.pdbx_seq_one_letter_code
_entity_poly.pdbx_strand_id
1 'polypeptide(L)'
;MVSAHLINLPFSAMWNFLGTQYFFNSKFESITKFRQAHFDSEANFLDSEFQAGGDFSECRFEDYANFSSTQFDGRAFFQSAKFQDKFIINEASFKQEAVFDFVTFDGVVLAKRANFTDKLRCTDGFHDDVSFEGSDFRGLAKFGDFEGVAVFRNCTFNIVVFYGEFQDDADFIQTDFDDEARFRGEFCEGVSFRKANFNTGPDFEDIDISNGIFVDANLQEANISDTSAKYANFRSARLENADMDGTNFSQANFEQAKLSGASLFDANLSGALLYSAHVRDVSVSTNTTFDKNGRYRCIYDPKSKYEYNFDDNQEVYAFATIEKDKNAEEVFDYAEEVLDSLDLDTPSSQDEDSFSTQNDDSISSDTEYENTSSREEGEVSDIRKGINTYYILEQLTRNNALLDEQAKFFVRRQDMRRTQLREDGRQVEYWFAEAQNAVFRHGESFSRVVAWSVGTIIAFAFLYPIGGWLKKESPTGELQQIYTYDAIVDSPILLLESFNHSALLFLTGTGPLKPVGFIGEVLTTSETLIAPILLLLLVFVLGRRAAR
;
A
#
# COMPACT_ATOMS: atom_id res chain seq x y z
N MET A 1 24.53 -28.23 -10.39
CA MET A 1 24.83 -29.00 -9.17
C MET A 1 26.18 -28.55 -8.64
N VAL A 2 26.20 -27.53 -7.79
CA VAL A 2 27.34 -27.35 -6.89
C VAL A 2 27.13 -28.38 -5.79
N SER A 3 27.86 -29.50 -5.86
CA SER A 3 27.83 -30.50 -4.80
C SER A 3 28.23 -29.82 -3.48
N ALA A 4 27.45 -30.04 -2.43
CA ALA A 4 27.62 -29.49 -1.07
C ALA A 4 29.02 -29.73 -0.43
N HIS A 5 29.93 -30.39 -1.14
CA HIS A 5 31.33 -30.59 -0.76
C HIS A 5 32.27 -29.40 -1.07
N LEU A 6 31.80 -28.28 -1.64
CA LEU A 6 32.68 -27.19 -2.09
C LEU A 6 32.69 -25.92 -1.22
N ILE A 7 32.07 -25.89 -0.04
CA ILE A 7 32.15 -24.74 0.88
C ILE A 7 33.02 -25.06 2.10
N ASN A 8 34.28 -25.40 1.82
CA ASN A 8 35.36 -25.45 2.83
C ASN A 8 36.60 -24.73 2.29
N LEU A 9 36.39 -23.62 1.56
CA LEU A 9 37.45 -22.77 1.05
C LEU A 9 37.64 -21.53 1.95
N PRO A 10 38.88 -21.01 2.06
CA PRO A 10 39.26 -20.10 3.12
C PRO A 10 38.55 -18.74 3.03
N PHE A 11 38.09 -18.31 4.19
CA PHE A 11 37.48 -17.02 4.54
C PHE A 11 38.32 -15.82 4.05
N SER A 12 37.92 -15.20 2.93
CA SER A 12 38.24 -13.80 2.55
C SER A 12 37.76 -13.40 1.14
N ALA A 13 37.25 -14.34 0.34
CA ALA A 13 36.75 -14.02 -1.00
C ALA A 13 35.28 -13.56 -0.94
N MET A 14 35.01 -12.38 -1.50
CA MET A 14 33.66 -11.96 -1.91
C MET A 14 33.18 -12.94 -2.98
N TRP A 15 32.15 -13.74 -2.68
CA TRP A 15 31.65 -14.73 -3.62
C TRP A 15 30.70 -14.07 -4.61
N ASN A 16 31.08 -14.03 -5.88
CA ASN A 16 30.19 -13.61 -6.96
C ASN A 16 29.65 -14.87 -7.64
N PHE A 17 28.37 -15.15 -7.41
CA PHE A 17 27.65 -16.22 -8.08
C PHE A 17 26.97 -15.64 -9.33
N LEU A 18 27.39 -16.14 -10.49
CA LEU A 18 26.86 -15.71 -11.79
C LEU A 18 25.80 -16.70 -12.29
N GLY A 19 24.65 -16.17 -12.69
CA GLY A 19 23.46 -16.92 -13.10
C GLY A 19 22.76 -17.62 -11.94
N THR A 20 21.64 -18.28 -12.24
CA THR A 20 20.81 -18.96 -11.25
C THR A 20 21.61 -20.00 -10.46
N GLN A 21 21.57 -19.88 -9.13
CA GLN A 21 22.18 -20.83 -8.22
C GLN A 21 21.13 -21.78 -7.63
N TYR A 22 21.48 -23.06 -7.60
CA TYR A 22 20.61 -24.12 -7.10
C TYR A 22 21.32 -24.89 -5.99
N PHE A 23 20.85 -24.68 -4.77
CA PHE A 23 21.24 -25.39 -3.54
C PHE A 23 20.14 -26.35 -3.07
N PHE A 24 19.23 -26.77 -3.95
CA PHE A 24 18.10 -27.63 -3.61
C PHE A 24 18.47 -28.88 -2.80
N ASN A 25 17.67 -29.18 -1.76
CA ASN A 25 17.85 -30.36 -0.91
C ASN A 25 19.27 -30.46 -0.31
N SER A 26 19.97 -29.34 -0.14
CA SER A 26 21.32 -29.33 0.39
C SER A 26 21.30 -29.39 1.91
N LYS A 27 22.25 -30.14 2.46
CA LYS A 27 22.46 -30.22 3.91
C LYS A 27 23.80 -29.60 4.27
N PHE A 28 23.73 -28.59 5.12
CA PHE A 28 24.84 -27.80 5.62
C PHE A 28 25.06 -28.10 7.10
N GLU A 29 25.98 -29.03 7.39
CA GLU A 29 26.21 -29.53 8.75
C GLU A 29 26.96 -28.54 9.65
N SER A 30 27.85 -27.74 9.06
CA SER A 30 28.61 -26.69 9.76
C SER A 30 28.00 -25.31 9.53
N ILE A 31 28.43 -24.32 10.32
CA ILE A 31 28.02 -22.93 10.12
C ILE A 31 28.43 -22.52 8.72
N THR A 32 27.43 -22.29 7.86
CA THR A 32 27.66 -21.96 6.45
C THR A 32 27.63 -20.46 6.28
N LYS A 33 28.72 -19.90 5.77
CA LYS A 33 28.87 -18.45 5.62
C LYS A 33 28.87 -18.08 4.14
N PHE A 34 27.80 -17.41 3.73
CA PHE A 34 27.67 -16.71 2.47
C PHE A 34 28.00 -15.22 2.60
N ARG A 35 28.48 -14.76 3.76
CA ARG A 35 28.74 -13.34 4.05
C ARG A 35 29.36 -12.58 2.86
N GLN A 36 28.79 -11.43 2.52
CA GLN A 36 29.18 -10.57 1.39
C GLN A 36 29.09 -11.25 0.01
N ALA A 37 28.36 -12.37 -0.13
CA ALA A 37 28.12 -12.97 -1.42
C ALA A 37 27.16 -12.12 -2.24
N HIS A 38 27.40 -12.08 -3.54
CA HIS A 38 26.55 -11.44 -4.53
C HIS A 38 25.98 -12.52 -5.44
N PHE A 39 24.66 -12.61 -5.49
CA PHE A 39 23.88 -13.43 -6.40
C PHE A 39 23.26 -12.51 -7.44
N ASP A 40 23.77 -12.56 -8.67
CA ASP A 40 23.33 -11.67 -9.76
C ASP A 40 22.03 -12.12 -10.45
N SER A 41 21.50 -13.26 -10.03
CA SER A 41 20.27 -13.89 -10.51
C SER A 41 19.71 -14.76 -9.37
N GLU A 42 18.68 -15.55 -9.64
CA GLU A 42 17.94 -16.34 -8.66
C GLU A 42 18.87 -17.18 -7.75
N ALA A 43 18.67 -17.09 -6.44
CA ALA A 43 19.37 -17.88 -5.44
C ALA A 43 18.39 -18.84 -4.76
N ASN A 44 18.46 -20.12 -5.15
CA ASN A 44 17.48 -21.11 -4.74
C ASN A 44 18.03 -22.07 -3.67
N PHE A 45 17.51 -21.96 -2.45
CA PHE A 45 17.81 -22.80 -1.29
C PHE A 45 16.65 -23.73 -0.90
N LEU A 46 15.65 -23.90 -1.76
CA LEU A 46 14.47 -24.77 -1.54
C LEU A 46 14.84 -26.12 -0.89
N ASP A 47 14.09 -26.51 0.14
CA ASP A 47 14.22 -27.78 0.88
C ASP A 47 15.63 -28.00 1.50
N SER A 48 16.40 -26.94 1.74
CA SER A 48 17.74 -27.06 2.35
C SER A 48 17.70 -27.10 3.88
N GLU A 49 18.76 -27.61 4.49
CA GLU A 49 18.91 -27.72 5.95
C GLU A 49 20.23 -27.09 6.40
N PHE A 50 20.16 -26.05 7.22
CA PHE A 50 21.28 -25.38 7.88
C PHE A 50 21.37 -25.80 9.35
N GLN A 51 22.08 -26.90 9.62
CA GLN A 51 22.08 -27.54 10.93
C GLN A 51 22.74 -26.69 12.02
N ALA A 52 23.92 -26.15 11.74
CA ALA A 52 24.65 -25.31 12.68
C ALA A 52 24.38 -23.80 12.48
N GLY A 53 23.58 -23.44 11.48
CA GLY A 53 23.20 -22.06 11.15
C GLY A 53 23.75 -21.56 9.81
N GLY A 54 23.20 -20.44 9.36
CA GLY A 54 23.54 -19.78 8.11
C GLY A 54 23.86 -18.30 8.33
N ASP A 55 24.97 -17.83 7.76
CA ASP A 55 25.37 -16.43 7.79
C ASP A 55 25.36 -15.85 6.37
N PHE A 56 24.29 -15.12 6.06
CA PHE A 56 24.02 -14.39 4.84
C PHE A 56 24.19 -12.87 5.04
N SER A 57 24.94 -12.47 6.06
CA SER A 57 25.12 -11.05 6.35
C SER A 57 25.80 -10.34 5.18
N GLU A 58 25.36 -9.13 4.86
CA GLU A 58 25.87 -8.31 3.76
C GLU A 58 25.75 -8.97 2.37
N CYS A 59 24.93 -10.01 2.23
CA CYS A 59 24.64 -10.61 0.94
C CYS A 59 23.81 -9.67 0.07
N ARG A 60 24.00 -9.76 -1.25
CA ARG A 60 23.18 -9.05 -2.23
C ARG A 60 22.51 -10.06 -3.16
N PHE A 61 21.19 -9.98 -3.24
CA PHE A 61 20.35 -10.80 -4.12
C PHE A 61 19.65 -9.87 -5.12
N GLU A 62 20.08 -9.90 -6.39
CA GLU A 62 19.53 -9.03 -7.44
C GLU A 62 18.14 -9.47 -7.93
N ASP A 63 17.82 -10.75 -7.76
CA ASP A 63 16.59 -11.40 -8.23
C ASP A 63 15.99 -12.24 -7.07
N TYR A 64 15.19 -13.25 -7.36
CA TYR A 64 14.53 -14.07 -6.33
C TYR A 64 15.50 -14.81 -5.41
N ALA A 65 15.38 -14.56 -4.11
CA ALA A 65 16.04 -15.33 -3.06
C ALA A 65 15.02 -16.29 -2.43
N ASN A 66 15.07 -17.56 -2.84
CA ASN A 66 14.07 -18.55 -2.47
C ASN A 66 14.61 -19.54 -1.42
N PHE A 67 14.15 -19.38 -0.19
CA PHE A 67 14.39 -20.22 0.97
C PHE A 67 13.14 -21.00 1.40
N SER A 68 12.22 -21.28 0.46
CA SER A 68 11.02 -22.04 0.78
C SER A 68 11.36 -23.41 1.36
N SER A 69 10.59 -23.87 2.35
CA SER A 69 10.81 -25.14 3.05
C SER A 69 12.21 -25.32 3.67
N THR A 70 13.00 -24.24 3.77
CA THR A 70 14.35 -24.31 4.32
C THR A 70 14.31 -24.39 5.83
N GLN A 71 15.13 -25.26 6.41
CA GLN A 71 15.24 -25.45 7.86
C GLN A 71 16.53 -24.85 8.39
N PHE A 72 16.42 -23.89 9.28
CA PHE A 72 17.52 -23.31 10.06
C PHE A 72 17.44 -23.82 11.50
N ASP A 73 18.21 -24.88 11.78
CA ASP A 73 18.31 -25.44 13.14
C ASP A 73 19.23 -24.60 14.04
N GLY A 74 20.25 -23.99 13.42
CA GLY A 74 21.08 -22.96 14.03
C GLY A 74 20.57 -21.55 13.73
N ARG A 75 21.28 -20.55 14.26
CA ARG A 75 20.96 -19.13 14.01
C ARG A 75 21.05 -18.79 12.52
N ALA A 76 20.14 -17.94 12.06
CA ALA A 76 20.10 -17.43 10.70
C ALA A 76 20.38 -15.92 10.72
N PHE A 77 21.51 -15.50 10.14
CA PHE A 77 21.89 -14.09 10.07
C PHE A 77 21.73 -13.60 8.63
N PHE A 78 20.91 -12.58 8.45
CA PHE A 78 20.73 -11.84 7.20
C PHE A 78 21.13 -10.37 7.38
N GLN A 79 21.93 -10.03 8.39
CA GLN A 79 22.19 -8.63 8.74
C GLN A 79 22.79 -7.85 7.58
N SER A 80 22.23 -6.68 7.26
CA SER A 80 22.66 -5.85 6.13
C SER A 80 22.58 -6.52 4.76
N ALA A 81 21.83 -7.63 4.65
CA ALA A 81 21.53 -8.22 3.35
C ALA A 81 20.60 -7.31 2.54
N LYS A 82 20.66 -7.43 1.22
CA LYS A 82 19.82 -6.69 0.28
C LYS A 82 19.08 -7.65 -0.62
N PHE A 83 17.76 -7.52 -0.66
CA PHE A 83 16.86 -8.27 -1.52
C PHE A 83 16.20 -7.28 -2.49
N GLN A 84 16.57 -7.34 -3.77
CA GLN A 84 16.13 -6.36 -4.76
C GLN A 84 14.78 -6.69 -5.41
N ASP A 85 14.46 -7.97 -5.58
CA ASP A 85 13.17 -8.44 -6.09
C ASP A 85 12.44 -9.20 -4.98
N LYS A 86 12.20 -10.52 -5.10
CA LYS A 86 11.45 -11.27 -4.07
C LYS A 86 12.35 -11.99 -3.07
N PHE A 87 11.96 -11.91 -1.81
CA PHE A 87 12.47 -12.77 -0.75
C PHE A 87 11.39 -13.76 -0.32
N ILE A 88 11.63 -15.05 -0.51
CA ILE A 88 10.63 -16.10 -0.29
C ILE A 88 11.12 -17.05 0.79
N ILE A 89 10.41 -17.12 1.91
CA ILE A 89 10.65 -18.04 3.04
C ILE A 89 9.37 -18.82 3.40
N ASN A 90 8.55 -19.13 2.38
CA ASN A 90 7.34 -19.92 2.57
C ASN A 90 7.67 -21.28 3.21
N GLU A 91 6.96 -21.66 4.27
CA GLU A 91 7.18 -22.92 5.00
C GLU A 91 8.60 -23.09 5.57
N ALA A 92 9.40 -22.02 5.61
CA ALA A 92 10.71 -22.06 6.24
C ALA A 92 10.58 -22.16 7.76
N SER A 93 11.54 -22.85 8.39
CA SER A 93 11.57 -23.01 9.84
C SER A 93 12.87 -22.45 10.40
N PHE A 94 12.75 -21.56 11.39
CA PHE A 94 13.83 -20.97 12.15
C PHE A 94 13.72 -21.42 13.61
N LYS A 95 14.52 -22.41 14.00
CA LYS A 95 14.46 -23.00 15.35
C LYS A 95 15.19 -22.16 16.40
N GLN A 96 16.16 -21.36 15.96
CA GLN A 96 16.88 -20.38 16.77
C GLN A 96 16.66 -18.97 16.22
N GLU A 97 17.29 -17.98 16.86
CA GLU A 97 17.23 -16.58 16.46
C GLU A 97 17.46 -16.35 14.96
N ALA A 98 16.52 -15.65 14.33
CA ALA A 98 16.57 -15.16 12.96
C ALA A 98 16.73 -13.64 12.97
N VAL A 99 17.79 -13.15 12.34
CA VAL A 99 18.19 -11.74 12.41
C VAL A 99 18.18 -11.10 11.03
N PHE A 100 17.30 -10.12 10.85
CA PHE A 100 17.07 -9.32 9.64
C PHE A 100 17.31 -7.82 9.90
N ASP A 101 18.28 -7.50 10.74
CA ASP A 101 18.68 -6.12 10.99
C ASP A 101 19.41 -5.48 9.82
N PHE A 102 19.17 -4.20 9.61
CA PHE A 102 19.70 -3.36 8.55
C PHE A 102 19.46 -3.93 7.15
N VAL A 103 18.47 -4.82 7.03
CA VAL A 103 18.12 -5.45 5.76
C VAL A 103 17.37 -4.46 4.90
N THR A 104 17.67 -4.48 3.60
CA THR A 104 16.89 -3.74 2.61
C THR A 104 16.01 -4.74 1.85
N PHE A 105 14.69 -4.60 2.01
CA PHE A 105 13.69 -5.33 1.23
C PHE A 105 13.10 -4.36 0.20
N ASP A 106 13.70 -4.28 -0.98
CA ASP A 106 13.23 -3.39 -2.07
C ASP A 106 12.13 -4.05 -2.93
N GLY A 107 11.83 -5.33 -2.68
CA GLY A 107 10.72 -6.02 -3.32
C GLY A 107 10.00 -7.00 -2.39
N VAL A 108 8.96 -7.63 -2.92
CA VAL A 108 7.95 -8.37 -2.16
C VAL A 108 8.54 -9.48 -1.27
N VAL A 109 8.10 -9.52 -0.01
CA VAL A 109 8.46 -10.57 0.95
C VAL A 109 7.32 -11.57 1.12
N LEU A 110 7.58 -12.83 0.78
CA LEU A 110 6.62 -13.93 0.89
C LEU A 110 7.09 -14.93 1.95
N ALA A 111 6.42 -14.90 3.10
CA ALA A 111 6.72 -15.71 4.26
C ALA A 111 5.48 -16.49 4.72
N LYS A 112 4.78 -17.16 3.81
CA LYS A 112 3.57 -17.89 4.13
C LYS A 112 3.89 -19.15 4.93
N ARG A 113 3.18 -19.39 6.03
CA ARG A 113 3.38 -20.55 6.93
C ARG A 113 4.82 -20.71 7.42
N ALA A 114 5.57 -19.61 7.54
CA ALA A 114 6.90 -19.64 8.14
C ALA A 114 6.78 -19.88 9.66
N ASN A 115 7.78 -20.52 10.25
CA ASN A 115 7.81 -20.80 11.68
C ASN A 115 9.08 -20.22 12.32
N PHE A 116 8.90 -19.27 13.22
CA PHE A 116 9.94 -18.68 14.05
C PHE A 116 9.76 -19.16 15.49
N THR A 117 10.55 -20.17 15.87
CA THR A 117 10.40 -20.83 17.19
C THR A 117 11.01 -20.00 18.33
N ASP A 118 12.14 -19.34 18.07
CA ASP A 118 12.81 -18.45 19.03
C ASP A 118 12.58 -16.99 18.61
N LYS A 119 13.60 -16.12 18.67
CA LYS A 119 13.46 -14.70 18.37
C LYS A 119 13.49 -14.41 16.87
N LEU A 120 12.61 -13.53 16.42
CA LEU A 120 12.71 -12.83 15.16
C LEU A 120 13.02 -11.37 15.41
N ARG A 121 14.09 -10.87 14.78
CA ARG A 121 14.43 -9.45 14.82
C ARG A 121 14.49 -8.91 13.40
N CYS A 122 13.53 -8.07 13.04
CA CYS A 122 13.44 -7.39 11.76
C CYS A 122 13.08 -5.93 12.05
N THR A 123 14.03 -5.18 12.60
CA THR A 123 13.77 -3.81 13.09
C THR A 123 13.79 -2.75 12.01
N ASP A 124 14.26 -3.12 10.82
CA ASP A 124 14.27 -2.27 9.64
C ASP A 124 13.00 -2.56 8.84
N GLY A 125 12.53 -1.55 8.12
CA GLY A 125 11.24 -1.61 7.45
C GLY A 125 11.22 -2.47 6.19
N PHE A 126 10.02 -2.80 5.76
CA PHE A 126 9.73 -3.41 4.47
C PHE A 126 9.33 -2.29 3.50
N HIS A 127 10.07 -2.09 2.41
CA HIS A 127 9.76 -1.03 1.43
C HIS A 127 8.67 -1.43 0.42
N ASP A 128 8.31 -2.72 0.36
CA ASP A 128 7.29 -3.28 -0.54
C ASP A 128 6.36 -4.24 0.23
N ASP A 129 5.36 -4.79 -0.45
CA ASP A 129 4.35 -5.68 0.12
C ASP A 129 4.97 -6.89 0.84
N VAL A 130 4.39 -7.24 2.00
CA VAL A 130 4.82 -8.38 2.80
C VAL A 130 3.65 -9.25 3.22
N SER A 131 3.83 -10.57 3.08
CA SER A 131 2.84 -11.55 3.49
C SER A 131 3.44 -12.62 4.39
N PHE A 132 3.01 -12.62 5.65
CA PHE A 132 3.31 -13.65 6.65
C PHE A 132 2.16 -14.65 6.83
N GLU A 133 1.18 -14.70 5.92
CA GLU A 133 -0.04 -15.48 6.05
C GLU A 133 0.17 -16.91 6.60
N GLY A 134 -0.50 -17.23 7.72
CA GLY A 134 -0.42 -18.54 8.35
C GLY A 134 0.86 -18.81 9.15
N SER A 135 1.68 -17.80 9.42
CA SER A 135 2.97 -17.97 10.10
C SER A 135 2.86 -17.98 11.61
N ASP A 136 3.78 -18.71 12.24
CA ASP A 136 3.89 -18.84 13.68
C ASP A 136 5.15 -18.15 14.20
N PHE A 137 4.98 -17.25 15.17
CA PHE A 137 6.03 -16.55 15.88
C PHE A 137 5.96 -16.92 17.36
N ARG A 138 6.60 -18.03 17.73
CA ARG A 138 6.50 -18.64 19.07
C ARG A 138 7.39 -17.97 20.11
N GLY A 139 8.43 -17.25 19.68
CA GLY A 139 9.25 -16.41 20.56
C GLY A 139 8.89 -14.93 20.43
N LEU A 140 9.86 -14.06 20.75
CA LEU A 140 9.72 -12.62 20.60
C LEU A 140 9.93 -12.23 19.13
N ALA A 141 8.92 -11.63 18.51
CA ALA A 141 9.00 -11.03 17.18
C ALA A 141 9.09 -9.50 17.29
N LYS A 142 9.99 -8.91 16.52
CA LYS A 142 10.14 -7.45 16.42
C LYS A 142 10.11 -7.04 14.96
N PHE A 143 9.27 -6.07 14.64
CA PHE A 143 9.11 -5.51 13.31
C PHE A 143 9.36 -4.00 13.29
N GLY A 144 10.00 -3.52 12.23
CA GLY A 144 10.16 -2.10 11.88
C GLY A 144 8.95 -1.58 11.10
N ASP A 145 9.22 -0.66 10.17
CA ASP A 145 8.21 0.00 9.33
C ASP A 145 7.67 -0.90 8.22
N PHE A 146 6.49 -0.56 7.71
CA PHE A 146 5.87 -1.20 6.55
C PHE A 146 5.42 -0.11 5.58
N GLU A 147 6.15 0.06 4.48
CA GLU A 147 5.80 1.02 3.43
C GLU A 147 4.72 0.46 2.48
N GLY A 148 4.76 -0.85 2.22
CA GLY A 148 3.75 -1.59 1.44
C GLY A 148 2.70 -2.29 2.30
N VAL A 149 1.81 -3.06 1.64
CA VAL A 149 0.73 -3.80 2.30
C VAL A 149 1.30 -4.88 3.21
N ALA A 150 0.87 -4.90 4.48
CA ALA A 150 1.32 -5.86 5.47
C ALA A 150 0.24 -6.89 5.80
N VAL A 151 0.48 -8.17 5.50
CA VAL A 151 -0.51 -9.25 5.67
C VAL A 151 -0.06 -10.28 6.71
N PHE A 152 -0.79 -10.35 7.83
CA PHE A 152 -0.59 -11.25 8.98
C PHE A 152 -1.81 -12.16 9.24
N ARG A 153 -2.57 -12.48 8.19
CA ARG A 153 -3.77 -13.33 8.29
C ARG A 153 -3.46 -14.71 8.84
N ASN A 154 -4.29 -15.21 9.76
CA ASN A 154 -4.14 -16.53 10.38
C ASN A 154 -2.77 -16.78 11.01
N CYS A 155 -2.08 -15.72 11.46
CA CYS A 155 -0.80 -15.85 12.15
C CYS A 155 -0.98 -16.11 13.64
N THR A 156 0.05 -16.65 14.28
CA THR A 156 0.15 -16.73 15.74
C THR A 156 1.36 -15.92 16.22
N PHE A 157 1.17 -15.00 17.14
CA PHE A 157 2.25 -14.31 17.86
C PHE A 157 2.22 -14.69 19.32
N ASN A 158 3.36 -15.13 19.87
CA ASN A 158 3.51 -15.22 21.31
C ASN A 158 3.73 -13.83 21.89
N ILE A 159 4.91 -13.25 21.69
CA ILE A 159 5.19 -11.85 22.05
C ILE A 159 5.59 -11.09 20.80
N VAL A 160 4.96 -9.94 20.55
CA VAL A 160 5.27 -9.11 19.38
C VAL A 160 5.36 -7.63 19.73
N VAL A 161 6.32 -6.96 19.11
CA VAL A 161 6.43 -5.50 19.15
C VAL A 161 6.60 -4.97 17.74
N PHE A 162 5.63 -4.17 17.31
CA PHE A 162 5.70 -3.37 16.08
C PHE A 162 6.22 -1.98 16.46
N TYR A 163 7.47 -1.70 16.08
CA TYR A 163 8.11 -0.41 16.38
C TYR A 163 7.82 0.65 15.31
N GLY A 164 7.60 0.20 14.07
CA GLY A 164 7.45 1.09 12.93
C GLY A 164 6.00 1.35 12.52
N GLU A 165 5.86 2.30 11.61
CA GLU A 165 4.60 2.75 11.03
C GLU A 165 4.11 1.80 9.94
N PHE A 166 2.78 1.72 9.78
CA PHE A 166 2.12 1.06 8.66
C PHE A 166 1.61 2.12 7.69
N GLN A 167 2.37 2.37 6.62
CA GLN A 167 2.06 3.42 5.65
C GLN A 167 0.97 2.99 4.65
N ASP A 168 0.76 1.68 4.47
CA ASP A 168 -0.32 1.09 3.68
C ASP A 168 -1.20 0.14 4.54
N ASP A 169 -2.17 -0.52 3.91
CA ASP A 169 -3.12 -1.43 4.56
C ASP A 169 -2.42 -2.52 5.38
N ALA A 170 -2.83 -2.66 6.64
CA ALA A 170 -2.35 -3.68 7.56
C ALA A 170 -3.48 -4.67 7.93
N ASP A 171 -3.24 -5.97 7.72
CA ASP A 171 -4.24 -7.01 7.86
C ASP A 171 -3.82 -8.08 8.89
N PHE A 172 -4.52 -8.11 10.01
CA PHE A 172 -4.39 -9.05 11.13
C PHE A 172 -5.65 -9.91 11.30
N ILE A 173 -6.32 -10.26 10.19
CA ILE A 173 -7.55 -11.05 10.23
C ILE A 173 -7.26 -12.45 10.79
N GLN A 174 -8.05 -12.86 11.79
CA GLN A 174 -7.93 -14.17 12.44
C GLN A 174 -6.52 -14.45 13.01
N THR A 175 -5.79 -13.39 13.37
CA THR A 175 -4.48 -13.51 14.03
C THR A 175 -4.67 -13.77 15.52
N ASP A 176 -3.94 -14.74 16.05
CA ASP A 176 -3.87 -15.04 17.49
C ASP A 176 -2.65 -14.34 18.11
N PHE A 177 -2.85 -13.57 19.17
CA PHE A 177 -1.82 -12.97 20.01
C PHE A 177 -1.88 -13.64 21.39
N ASP A 178 -1.01 -14.63 21.60
CA ASP A 178 -1.03 -15.52 22.75
C ASP A 178 -0.56 -14.86 24.05
N ASP A 179 0.33 -13.88 23.95
CA ASP A 179 0.89 -13.08 25.04
C ASP A 179 1.00 -11.61 24.58
N GLU A 180 1.94 -10.85 25.12
CA GLU A 180 2.06 -9.41 24.92
C GLU A 180 2.18 -8.97 23.44
N ALA A 181 1.25 -8.12 23.02
CA ALA A 181 1.25 -7.44 21.72
C ALA A 181 1.31 -5.93 21.89
N ARG A 182 2.39 -5.31 21.40
CA ARG A 182 2.59 -3.85 21.46
C ARG A 182 2.66 -3.25 20.07
N PHE A 183 1.85 -2.23 19.84
CA PHE A 183 1.90 -1.40 18.66
C PHE A 183 2.46 -0.03 19.08
N ARG A 184 3.46 0.49 18.37
CA ARG A 184 4.10 1.78 18.70
C ARG A 184 4.15 2.77 17.54
N GLY A 185 3.89 2.29 16.33
CA GLY A 185 3.76 3.14 15.14
C GLY A 185 2.31 3.44 14.81
N GLU A 186 2.12 4.33 13.84
CA GLU A 186 0.81 4.74 13.35
C GLU A 186 0.30 3.82 12.23
N PHE A 187 -1.02 3.79 12.05
CA PHE A 187 -1.65 3.22 10.86
C PHE A 187 -2.12 4.37 9.95
N CYS A 188 -1.39 4.64 8.87
CA CYS A 188 -1.68 5.79 7.99
C CYS A 188 -2.91 5.57 7.09
N GLU A 189 -3.24 4.31 6.81
CA GLU A 189 -4.27 3.88 5.87
C GLU A 189 -5.38 3.10 6.58
N GLY A 190 -5.52 1.80 6.28
CA GLY A 190 -6.51 0.92 6.86
C GLY A 190 -5.88 -0.16 7.73
N VAL A 191 -6.48 -0.45 8.88
CA VAL A 191 -6.11 -1.60 9.71
C VAL A 191 -7.28 -2.53 9.96
N SER A 192 -7.06 -3.84 9.85
CA SER A 192 -8.09 -4.85 10.12
C SER A 192 -7.60 -5.91 11.10
N PHE A 193 -8.21 -5.92 12.29
CA PHE A 193 -8.11 -6.95 13.32
C PHE A 193 -9.38 -7.82 13.39
N ARG A 194 -10.13 -7.97 12.28
CA ARG A 194 -11.36 -8.77 12.27
C ARG A 194 -11.08 -10.18 12.77
N LYS A 195 -11.83 -10.64 13.78
CA LYS A 195 -11.67 -11.93 14.45
C LYS A 195 -10.27 -12.18 15.01
N ALA A 196 -9.45 -11.14 15.18
CA ALA A 196 -8.19 -11.26 15.89
C ALA A 196 -8.47 -11.61 17.35
N ASN A 197 -7.60 -12.42 17.94
CA ASN A 197 -7.76 -12.87 19.31
C ASN A 197 -6.56 -12.47 20.15
N PHE A 198 -6.73 -11.51 21.06
CA PHE A 198 -5.72 -11.14 22.03
C PHE A 198 -6.01 -11.84 23.36
N ASN A 199 -5.12 -12.74 23.76
CA ASN A 199 -5.23 -13.46 25.04
C ASN A 199 -4.80 -12.58 26.23
N THR A 200 -3.95 -11.59 25.97
CA THR A 200 -3.62 -10.49 26.90
C THR A 200 -4.03 -9.18 26.26
N GLY A 201 -4.45 -8.19 27.05
CA GLY A 201 -4.88 -6.90 26.54
C GLY A 201 -3.80 -6.22 25.69
N PRO A 202 -4.06 -5.91 24.41
CA PRO A 202 -3.10 -5.22 23.56
C PRO A 202 -2.92 -3.77 24.02
N ASP A 203 -1.74 -3.23 23.75
CA ASP A 203 -1.39 -1.83 24.01
C ASP A 203 -1.47 -1.02 22.71
N PHE A 204 -2.49 -0.18 22.61
CA PHE A 204 -2.76 0.76 21.52
C PHE A 204 -2.70 2.23 21.98
N GLU A 205 -2.23 2.53 23.19
CA GLU A 205 -2.19 3.90 23.75
C GLU A 205 -1.56 4.91 22.77
N ASP A 206 -2.19 6.08 22.63
CA ASP A 206 -1.74 7.19 21.76
C ASP A 206 -1.68 6.88 20.24
N ILE A 207 -2.29 5.79 19.75
CA ILE A 207 -2.30 5.42 18.32
C ILE A 207 -3.56 5.94 17.59
N ASP A 208 -3.41 6.33 16.32
CA ASP A 208 -4.55 6.52 15.42
C ASP A 208 -4.97 5.17 14.79
N ILE A 209 -6.15 4.70 15.18
CA ILE A 209 -6.84 3.52 14.64
C ILE A 209 -8.17 3.90 13.98
N SER A 210 -8.29 5.15 13.52
CA SER A 210 -9.47 5.63 12.81
C SER A 210 -9.75 4.79 11.57
N ASN A 211 -11.02 4.51 11.29
CA ASN A 211 -11.48 3.58 10.25
C ASN A 211 -11.05 2.11 10.44
N GLY A 212 -10.41 1.76 11.56
CA GLY A 212 -9.97 0.40 11.84
C GLY A 212 -11.13 -0.59 11.99
N ILE A 213 -10.89 -1.84 11.58
CA ILE A 213 -11.89 -2.93 11.62
C ILE A 213 -11.53 -3.92 12.73
N PHE A 214 -12.33 -3.95 13.79
CA PHE A 214 -12.17 -4.82 14.96
C PHE A 214 -13.36 -5.78 15.14
N VAL A 215 -14.09 -6.07 14.05
CA VAL A 215 -15.30 -6.89 14.09
C VAL A 215 -15.00 -8.29 14.63
N ASP A 216 -15.77 -8.73 15.63
CA ASP A 216 -15.58 -10.01 16.35
C ASP A 216 -14.19 -10.17 17.02
N ALA A 217 -13.40 -9.09 17.18
CA ALA A 217 -12.09 -9.17 17.82
C ALA A 217 -12.21 -9.39 19.32
N ASN A 218 -11.25 -10.12 19.91
CA ASN A 218 -11.09 -10.21 21.36
C ASN A 218 -10.05 -9.18 21.84
N LEU A 219 -10.52 -8.10 22.46
CA LEU A 219 -9.75 -6.96 22.97
C LEU A 219 -10.02 -6.76 24.48
N GLN A 220 -10.27 -7.85 25.21
CA GLN A 220 -10.46 -7.77 26.67
C GLN A 220 -9.21 -7.18 27.33
N GLU A 221 -9.40 -6.30 28.30
CA GLU A 221 -8.31 -5.62 29.02
C GLU A 221 -7.37 -4.80 28.12
N ALA A 222 -7.77 -4.48 26.88
CA ALA A 222 -6.97 -3.64 25.98
C ALA A 222 -6.76 -2.24 26.56
N ASN A 223 -5.58 -1.68 26.34
CA ASN A 223 -5.30 -0.27 26.54
C ASN A 223 -5.49 0.47 25.20
N ILE A 224 -6.57 1.23 25.08
CA ILE A 224 -6.94 2.04 23.91
C ILE A 224 -7.05 3.52 24.34
N SER A 225 -6.45 3.87 25.49
CA SER A 225 -6.51 5.22 26.04
C SER A 225 -5.81 6.26 25.15
N ASP A 226 -6.33 7.48 25.15
CA ASP A 226 -5.83 8.63 24.39
C ASP A 226 -5.70 8.42 22.86
N THR A 227 -6.35 7.39 22.31
CA THR A 227 -6.34 7.08 20.88
C THR A 227 -7.34 7.88 20.04
N SER A 228 -7.11 7.94 18.73
CA SER A 228 -8.15 8.31 17.76
C SER A 228 -8.74 7.05 17.14
N ALA A 229 -10.03 6.79 17.38
CA ALA A 229 -10.76 5.63 16.87
C ALA A 229 -12.04 6.07 16.13
N LYS A 230 -11.94 7.18 15.39
CA LYS A 230 -13.08 7.75 14.66
C LYS A 230 -13.50 6.77 13.57
N TYR A 231 -14.81 6.59 13.39
CA TYR A 231 -15.36 5.68 12.37
C TYR A 231 -14.93 4.21 12.48
N ALA A 232 -14.22 3.83 13.55
CA ALA A 232 -13.77 2.46 13.74
C ALA A 232 -14.95 1.51 13.97
N ASN A 233 -14.80 0.26 13.53
CA ASN A 233 -15.84 -0.75 13.61
C ASN A 233 -15.49 -1.84 14.63
N PHE A 234 -16.04 -1.71 15.83
CA PHE A 234 -15.97 -2.66 16.95
C PHE A 234 -17.21 -3.54 17.06
N ARG A 235 -17.98 -3.75 15.98
CA ARG A 235 -19.18 -4.59 16.02
C ARG A 235 -18.84 -5.99 16.56
N SER A 236 -19.61 -6.44 17.54
CA SER A 236 -19.42 -7.73 18.24
C SER A 236 -18.06 -7.93 18.91
N ALA A 237 -17.22 -6.89 19.01
CA ALA A 237 -15.92 -6.98 19.68
C ALA A 237 -16.09 -7.21 21.19
N ARG A 238 -15.12 -7.89 21.78
CA ARG A 238 -15.02 -8.12 23.23
C ARG A 238 -14.05 -7.10 23.80
N LEU A 239 -14.55 -6.15 24.57
CA LEU A 239 -13.82 -5.03 25.17
C LEU A 239 -14.05 -5.00 26.69
N GLU A 240 -14.34 -6.15 27.30
CA GLU A 240 -14.56 -6.21 28.74
C GLU A 240 -13.30 -5.78 29.49
N ASN A 241 -13.47 -4.89 30.49
CA ASN A 241 -12.40 -4.28 31.27
C ASN A 241 -11.34 -3.50 30.47
N ALA A 242 -11.62 -3.10 29.22
CA ALA A 242 -10.70 -2.27 28.45
C ALA A 242 -10.57 -0.86 29.05
N ASP A 243 -9.37 -0.29 28.99
CA ASP A 243 -9.11 1.12 29.26
C ASP A 243 -9.27 1.90 27.95
N MET A 244 -10.25 2.79 27.89
CA MET A 244 -10.56 3.61 26.74
C MET A 244 -10.76 5.07 27.16
N ASP A 245 -10.01 5.49 28.18
CA ASP A 245 -10.03 6.86 28.68
C ASP A 245 -9.45 7.83 27.64
N GLY A 246 -10.02 9.03 27.51
CA GLY A 246 -9.56 10.06 26.55
C GLY A 246 -9.82 9.76 25.07
N THR A 247 -10.23 8.55 24.72
CA THR A 247 -10.35 8.09 23.33
C THR A 247 -11.42 8.84 22.53
N ASN A 248 -11.11 9.13 21.27
CA ASN A 248 -12.07 9.69 20.33
C ASN A 248 -12.76 8.62 19.46
N PHE A 249 -13.93 8.17 19.91
CA PHE A 249 -14.81 7.21 19.23
C PHE A 249 -15.92 7.88 18.39
N SER A 250 -15.73 9.11 17.92
CA SER A 250 -16.79 9.77 17.16
C SER A 250 -17.19 8.95 15.93
N GLN A 251 -18.48 8.67 15.79
CA GLN A 251 -19.05 7.84 14.71
C GLN A 251 -18.54 6.39 14.65
N ALA A 252 -17.96 5.87 15.74
CA ALA A 252 -17.58 4.47 15.83
C ALA A 252 -18.80 3.54 15.96
N ASN A 253 -18.67 2.30 15.48
CA ASN A 253 -19.69 1.27 15.59
C ASN A 253 -19.35 0.26 16.70
N PHE A 254 -20.14 0.23 17.76
CA PHE A 254 -20.06 -0.73 18.88
C PHE A 254 -21.30 -1.64 18.95
N GLU A 255 -22.01 -1.85 17.85
CA GLU A 255 -23.17 -2.74 17.83
C GLU A 255 -22.81 -4.13 18.37
N GLN A 256 -23.58 -4.63 19.33
CA GLN A 256 -23.36 -5.93 19.99
C GLN A 256 -22.00 -6.08 20.70
N ALA A 257 -21.20 -5.01 20.81
CA ALA A 257 -19.92 -5.04 21.50
C ALA A 257 -20.10 -5.30 22.99
N LYS A 258 -19.14 -5.99 23.60
CA LYS A 258 -19.15 -6.29 25.04
C LYS A 258 -18.20 -5.35 25.77
N LEU A 259 -18.74 -4.34 26.41
CA LEU A 259 -17.98 -3.27 27.07
C LEU A 259 -18.00 -3.41 28.60
N SER A 260 -18.33 -4.59 29.13
CA SER A 260 -18.61 -4.70 30.57
C SER A 260 -17.36 -4.40 31.40
N GLY A 261 -17.47 -3.48 32.35
CA GLY A 261 -16.35 -3.03 33.19
C GLY A 261 -15.33 -2.11 32.50
N ALA A 262 -15.56 -1.70 31.25
CA ALA A 262 -14.63 -0.84 30.54
C ALA A 262 -14.66 0.63 31.04
N SER A 263 -13.54 1.32 30.92
CA SER A 263 -13.41 2.73 31.27
C SER A 263 -13.51 3.63 30.03
N LEU A 264 -14.33 4.68 30.11
CA LEU A 264 -14.58 5.67 29.05
C LEU A 264 -14.51 7.09 29.63
N PHE A 265 -13.65 7.35 30.61
CA PHE A 265 -13.48 8.69 31.16
C PHE A 265 -13.02 9.63 30.06
N ASP A 266 -13.63 10.80 29.96
CA ASP A 266 -13.23 11.86 29.03
C ASP A 266 -13.28 11.47 27.54
N ALA A 267 -13.82 10.28 27.22
CA ALA A 267 -13.96 9.78 25.85
C ALA A 267 -15.04 10.53 25.04
N ASN A 268 -14.88 10.57 23.71
CA ASN A 268 -15.86 11.16 22.80
C ASN A 268 -16.60 10.10 21.99
N LEU A 269 -17.88 9.89 22.31
CA LEU A 269 -18.80 8.96 21.65
C LEU A 269 -19.81 9.66 20.73
N SER A 270 -19.54 10.89 20.29
CA SER A 270 -20.48 11.65 19.44
C SER A 270 -20.80 10.89 18.15
N GLY A 271 -22.08 10.55 17.94
CA GLY A 271 -22.52 9.78 16.78
C GLY A 271 -22.17 8.28 16.82
N ALA A 272 -21.63 7.76 17.93
CA ALA A 272 -21.34 6.34 18.05
C ALA A 272 -22.63 5.50 18.10
N LEU A 273 -22.56 4.29 17.55
CA LEU A 273 -23.66 3.33 17.53
C LEU A 273 -23.43 2.26 18.60
N LEU A 274 -24.34 2.13 19.57
CA LEU A 274 -24.24 1.16 20.66
C LEU A 274 -25.46 0.23 20.74
N TYR A 275 -26.11 -0.08 19.61
CA TYR A 275 -27.26 -0.99 19.60
C TYR A 275 -26.88 -2.35 20.18
N SER A 276 -27.65 -2.82 21.17
CA SER A 276 -27.41 -4.10 21.85
C SER A 276 -26.01 -4.25 22.48
N ALA A 277 -25.27 -3.16 22.67
CA ALA A 277 -23.97 -3.19 23.34
C ALA A 277 -24.14 -3.51 24.84
N HIS A 278 -23.26 -4.35 25.37
CA HIS A 278 -23.28 -4.74 26.78
C HIS A 278 -22.45 -3.78 27.63
N VAL A 279 -23.08 -2.68 28.06
CA VAL A 279 -22.44 -1.58 28.82
C VAL A 279 -22.61 -1.71 30.34
N ARG A 280 -22.64 -2.93 30.88
CA ARG A 280 -22.76 -3.14 32.33
C ARG A 280 -21.47 -2.68 33.02
N ASP A 281 -21.59 -1.91 34.10
CA ASP A 281 -20.45 -1.45 34.90
C ASP A 281 -19.41 -0.64 34.10
N VAL A 282 -19.82 -0.05 32.97
CA VAL A 282 -19.00 0.92 32.23
C VAL A 282 -18.88 2.20 33.05
N SER A 283 -17.66 2.69 33.19
CA SER A 283 -17.40 3.95 33.89
C SER A 283 -17.20 5.11 32.91
N VAL A 284 -17.87 6.23 33.20
CA VAL A 284 -17.82 7.47 32.42
C VAL A 284 -17.57 8.65 33.34
N SER A 285 -17.05 9.76 32.80
CA SER A 285 -16.80 11.00 33.54
C SER A 285 -17.78 12.11 33.13
N THR A 286 -17.70 13.26 33.79
CA THR A 286 -18.43 14.47 33.38
C THR A 286 -17.94 15.06 32.06
N ASN A 287 -16.74 14.70 31.61
CA ASN A 287 -16.18 15.18 30.35
C ASN A 287 -16.46 14.21 29.19
N THR A 288 -16.90 12.98 29.46
CA THR A 288 -17.31 12.02 28.42
C THR A 288 -18.43 12.62 27.58
N THR A 289 -18.23 12.77 26.26
CA THR A 289 -19.19 13.43 25.37
C THR A 289 -19.95 12.43 24.52
N PHE A 290 -21.29 12.44 24.59
CA PHE A 290 -22.17 11.62 23.74
C PHE A 290 -22.79 12.41 22.56
N ASP A 291 -22.74 13.74 22.64
CA ASP A 291 -23.21 14.66 21.61
C ASP A 291 -22.47 15.99 21.75
N LYS A 292 -21.33 16.12 21.05
CA LYS A 292 -20.45 17.29 21.18
C LYS A 292 -21.05 18.56 20.57
N ASN A 293 -21.86 18.46 19.51
CA ASN A 293 -22.31 19.61 18.70
C ASN A 293 -23.80 19.57 18.28
N GLY A 294 -24.61 18.64 18.77
CA GLY A 294 -26.01 18.45 18.35
C GLY A 294 -26.19 17.86 16.93
N ARG A 295 -25.09 17.77 16.17
CA ARG A 295 -25.06 17.27 14.78
C ARG A 295 -25.15 15.76 14.69
N TYR A 296 -24.61 15.05 15.69
CA TYR A 296 -24.59 13.59 15.73
C TYR A 296 -24.93 13.12 17.14
N ARG A 297 -26.05 12.42 17.29
CA ARG A 297 -26.45 11.83 18.56
C ARG A 297 -25.86 10.44 18.66
N CYS A 298 -25.18 10.13 19.76
CA CYS A 298 -24.90 8.76 20.14
C CYS A 298 -26.23 7.98 20.26
N ILE A 299 -26.31 6.80 19.66
CA ILE A 299 -27.54 5.99 19.66
C ILE A 299 -27.32 4.71 20.46
N TYR A 300 -28.14 4.52 21.51
CA TYR A 300 -28.14 3.33 22.35
C TYR A 300 -29.55 2.75 22.46
N ASP A 301 -29.73 1.49 22.07
CA ASP A 301 -30.94 0.72 22.34
C ASP A 301 -30.60 -0.69 22.87
N PRO A 302 -30.81 -0.95 24.17
CA PRO A 302 -30.51 -2.24 24.80
C PRO A 302 -31.50 -3.35 24.45
N LYS A 303 -32.66 -3.00 23.89
CA LYS A 303 -33.72 -3.95 23.52
C LYS A 303 -33.86 -4.08 22.00
N SER A 304 -32.96 -3.45 21.24
CA SER A 304 -32.94 -3.58 19.79
C SER A 304 -32.81 -5.07 19.45
N LYS A 305 -33.90 -5.66 18.98
CA LYS A 305 -33.90 -6.99 18.37
C LYS A 305 -33.44 -6.95 16.91
N TYR A 306 -33.19 -5.75 16.41
CA TYR A 306 -32.75 -5.49 15.05
C TYR A 306 -31.24 -5.63 15.02
N GLU A 307 -30.72 -6.56 14.21
CA GLU A 307 -29.66 -6.14 13.29
C GLU A 307 -30.26 -4.97 12.52
N TYR A 308 -29.64 -3.81 12.61
CA TYR A 308 -30.08 -2.66 11.83
C TYR A 308 -29.99 -3.05 10.35
N ASN A 309 -31.12 -3.44 9.77
CA ASN A 309 -31.26 -3.72 8.35
C ASN A 309 -31.49 -2.36 7.69
N PHE A 310 -30.46 -1.85 7.00
CA PHE A 310 -30.57 -0.73 6.08
C PHE A 310 -31.59 -1.13 5.00
N ASP A 311 -32.85 -0.73 5.14
CA ASP A 311 -33.86 -0.91 4.08
C ASP A 311 -34.02 0.44 3.35
N ASP A 312 -33.49 0.44 2.13
CA ASP A 312 -33.72 1.27 0.95
C ASP A 312 -34.24 2.72 1.14
N ASN A 313 -33.38 3.68 0.75
CA ASN A 313 -33.68 5.05 0.28
C ASN A 313 -33.45 6.27 1.17
N GLN A 314 -32.75 6.23 2.31
CA GLN A 314 -32.21 7.46 2.92
C GLN A 314 -30.82 7.28 3.54
N GLU A 315 -29.81 7.55 2.72
CA GLU A 315 -28.59 8.31 3.01
C GLU A 315 -27.96 8.26 4.43
N VAL A 316 -26.77 7.65 4.41
CA VAL A 316 -25.49 7.92 5.12
C VAL A 316 -25.16 7.18 6.43
N TYR A 317 -24.08 6.37 6.30
CA TYR A 317 -23.21 5.76 7.32
C TYR A 317 -23.70 4.52 8.08
N ALA A 318 -23.75 3.35 7.41
CA ALA A 318 -23.47 2.09 8.12
C ALA A 318 -22.75 1.06 7.26
N PHE A 319 -21.79 0.42 7.92
CA PHE A 319 -20.89 -0.59 7.40
C PHE A 319 -21.64 -1.91 7.21
N ALA A 320 -21.82 -2.33 5.96
CA ALA A 320 -22.47 -3.59 5.62
C ALA A 320 -21.53 -4.79 5.82
N THR A 321 -22.01 -5.80 6.54
CA THR A 321 -21.51 -7.18 6.44
C THR A 321 -22.30 -7.83 5.31
N ILE A 322 -21.65 -8.35 4.26
CA ILE A 322 -22.34 -9.11 3.22
C ILE A 322 -22.58 -10.53 3.75
N GLU A 323 -23.83 -10.85 4.07
CA GLU A 323 -24.28 -12.24 4.17
C GLU A 323 -24.18 -12.91 2.80
N LYS A 324 -23.77 -14.18 2.82
CA LYS A 324 -23.27 -15.00 1.71
C LYS A 324 -24.27 -15.26 0.56
N ASP A 325 -25.47 -14.67 0.60
CA ASP A 325 -26.61 -15.03 -0.26
C ASP A 325 -27.18 -13.87 -1.11
N LYS A 326 -26.56 -12.68 -1.15
CA LYS A 326 -26.90 -11.63 -2.14
C LYS A 326 -25.85 -11.57 -3.26
N ASN A 327 -26.31 -11.55 -4.50
CA ASN A 327 -25.45 -11.43 -5.69
C ASN A 327 -24.66 -10.12 -5.62
N ALA A 328 -23.34 -10.20 -5.79
CA ALA A 328 -22.44 -9.05 -5.68
C ALA A 328 -22.84 -7.88 -6.62
N GLU A 329 -23.48 -8.16 -7.76
CA GLU A 329 -24.04 -7.15 -8.69
C GLU A 329 -25.01 -6.15 -8.03
N GLU A 330 -25.93 -6.58 -7.17
CA GLU A 330 -26.94 -5.67 -6.57
C GLU A 330 -26.34 -4.67 -5.58
N VAL A 331 -25.23 -5.03 -4.92
CA VAL A 331 -24.50 -4.14 -4.00
C VAL A 331 -23.63 -3.15 -4.76
N PHE A 332 -23.12 -3.55 -5.94
CA PHE A 332 -22.33 -2.66 -6.80
C PHE A 332 -23.19 -1.61 -7.51
N ASP A 333 -24.37 -1.98 -8.00
CA ASP A 333 -25.30 -1.04 -8.64
C ASP A 333 -25.73 0.08 -7.66
N TYR A 334 -26.01 -0.28 -6.40
CA TYR A 334 -26.39 0.69 -5.37
C TYR A 334 -25.22 1.58 -4.92
N ALA A 335 -24.00 1.05 -4.86
CA ALA A 335 -22.81 1.84 -4.56
C ALA A 335 -22.50 2.86 -5.66
N GLU A 336 -22.69 2.49 -6.94
CA GLU A 336 -22.60 3.45 -8.05
C GLU A 336 -23.74 4.49 -8.01
N GLU A 337 -24.95 4.12 -7.62
CA GLU A 337 -26.08 5.06 -7.47
C GLU A 337 -25.81 6.13 -6.39
N VAL A 338 -25.23 5.75 -5.25
CA VAL A 338 -24.82 6.70 -4.19
C VAL A 338 -23.68 7.63 -4.67
N LEU A 339 -22.74 7.11 -5.47
CA LEU A 339 -21.66 7.91 -6.04
C LEU A 339 -22.15 8.87 -7.12
N ASP A 340 -23.11 8.46 -7.94
CA ASP A 340 -23.79 9.30 -8.92
C ASP A 340 -24.64 10.40 -8.24
N SER A 341 -25.19 10.12 -7.06
CA SER A 341 -25.93 11.13 -6.25
C SER A 341 -25.03 12.18 -5.60
N LEU A 342 -23.72 11.93 -5.50
CA LEU A 342 -22.74 12.84 -4.89
C LEU A 342 -22.18 13.89 -5.88
N ASP A 343 -22.69 13.93 -7.13
CA ASP A 343 -22.34 14.90 -8.20
C ASP A 343 -20.82 15.15 -8.36
N LEU A 344 -20.03 14.07 -8.27
CA LEU A 344 -18.56 14.12 -8.29
C LEU A 344 -17.94 14.15 -9.71
N ASP A 345 -18.77 14.06 -10.75
CA ASP A 345 -18.33 13.75 -12.12
C ASP A 345 -18.28 14.97 -13.08
N THR A 346 -18.40 16.20 -12.57
CA THR A 346 -18.15 17.40 -13.39
C THR A 346 -16.74 17.94 -13.18
N PRO A 347 -15.78 17.68 -14.08
CA PRO A 347 -14.61 18.53 -14.16
C PRO A 347 -15.09 19.92 -14.56
N SER A 348 -14.81 20.93 -13.74
CA SER A 348 -15.06 22.34 -14.06
C SER A 348 -14.19 22.78 -15.24
N SER A 349 -14.61 22.42 -16.44
CA SER A 349 -14.19 23.06 -17.68
C SER A 349 -15.26 24.07 -18.07
N GLN A 350 -14.94 25.36 -17.91
CA GLN A 350 -15.13 26.42 -18.91
C GLN A 350 -14.89 27.78 -18.26
N ASP A 351 -13.62 28.22 -18.33
CA ASP A 351 -13.34 29.59 -18.71
C ASP A 351 -13.47 29.64 -20.24
N GLU A 352 -14.52 30.29 -20.76
CA GLU A 352 -14.46 30.97 -22.05
C GLU A 352 -15.59 32.03 -22.13
N ASP A 353 -15.14 33.28 -22.13
CA ASP A 353 -15.72 34.48 -22.73
C ASP A 353 -17.20 34.46 -23.16
N SER A 354 -18.01 35.29 -22.49
CA SER A 354 -18.93 36.16 -23.24
C SER A 354 -19.16 37.49 -22.53
N PHE A 355 -18.48 38.51 -23.05
CA PHE A 355 -18.91 39.90 -22.99
C PHE A 355 -20.30 40.01 -23.62
N SER A 356 -21.33 40.37 -22.84
CA SER A 356 -22.40 41.24 -23.35
C SER A 356 -23.08 42.01 -22.23
N THR A 357 -23.08 43.32 -22.42
CA THR A 357 -23.78 44.34 -21.65
C THR A 357 -25.29 44.21 -21.76
N GLN A 358 -26.02 44.32 -20.65
CA GLN A 358 -27.19 45.20 -20.57
C GLN A 358 -27.62 45.47 -19.12
N ASN A 359 -27.80 46.76 -18.85
CA ASN A 359 -28.37 47.34 -17.65
C ASN A 359 -29.84 46.90 -17.47
N ASP A 360 -30.29 46.72 -16.22
CA ASP A 360 -31.35 47.59 -15.68
C ASP A 360 -31.50 47.47 -14.16
N ASP A 361 -31.88 48.61 -13.58
CA ASP A 361 -31.95 48.98 -12.18
C ASP A 361 -32.96 48.16 -11.33
N SER A 362 -32.62 47.88 -10.06
CA SER A 362 -33.34 48.46 -8.91
C SER A 362 -32.79 48.03 -7.54
N ILE A 363 -32.79 49.04 -6.66
CA ILE A 363 -32.24 49.17 -5.31
C ILE A 363 -32.97 48.32 -4.26
N SER A 364 -32.22 47.60 -3.41
CA SER A 364 -32.26 47.80 -1.95
C SER A 364 -31.09 47.11 -1.25
N SER A 365 -30.34 47.92 -0.50
CA SER A 365 -29.26 47.57 0.41
C SER A 365 -29.68 46.58 1.49
N ASP A 366 -28.88 45.55 1.73
CA ASP A 366 -28.18 45.38 3.02
C ASP A 366 -27.04 44.36 2.87
N THR A 367 -25.88 44.80 3.35
CA THR A 367 -24.53 44.22 3.36
C THR A 367 -24.41 42.70 3.38
N GLU A 368 -23.79 42.17 2.31
CA GLU A 368 -23.04 40.91 2.28
C GLU A 368 -21.83 40.99 3.22
N TYR A 369 -21.73 40.06 4.16
CA TYR A 369 -20.45 39.46 4.53
C TYR A 369 -20.46 38.05 3.95
N GLU A 370 -19.40 37.77 3.19
CA GLU A 370 -19.13 36.61 2.36
C GLU A 370 -19.55 35.27 2.99
N ASN A 371 -20.40 34.54 2.28
CA ASN A 371 -20.69 33.14 2.52
C ASN A 371 -19.88 32.29 1.53
N THR A 372 -18.55 32.33 1.67
CA THR A 372 -17.60 31.49 0.92
C THR A 372 -17.13 30.28 1.73
N SER A 373 -17.18 30.32 3.07
CA SER A 373 -16.69 29.21 3.91
C SER A 373 -17.64 28.01 4.01
N SER A 374 -18.95 28.19 3.81
CA SER A 374 -19.93 27.11 3.97
C SER A 374 -20.04 26.17 2.78
N ARG A 375 -19.54 26.59 1.60
CA ARG A 375 -19.49 25.75 0.39
C ARG A 375 -18.23 24.90 0.37
N GLU A 376 -17.08 25.49 0.69
CA GLU A 376 -15.80 24.77 0.83
C GLU A 376 -15.86 23.70 1.94
N GLU A 377 -16.49 23.97 3.08
CA GLU A 377 -16.69 22.94 4.14
C GLU A 377 -17.62 21.80 3.72
N GLY A 378 -18.54 22.04 2.78
CA GLY A 378 -19.45 21.04 2.23
C GLY A 378 -18.74 20.10 1.25
N GLU A 379 -18.01 20.66 0.28
CA GLU A 379 -17.24 19.92 -0.73
C GLU A 379 -16.12 19.08 -0.09
N VAL A 380 -15.36 19.64 0.86
CA VAL A 380 -14.34 18.88 1.63
C VAL A 380 -14.97 17.74 2.45
N SER A 381 -16.19 17.95 2.97
CA SER A 381 -16.96 16.92 3.66
C SER A 381 -17.35 15.79 2.71
N ASP A 382 -17.76 16.12 1.49
CA ASP A 382 -18.26 15.15 0.50
C ASP A 382 -17.12 14.36 -0.15
N ILE A 383 -15.94 14.96 -0.33
CA ILE A 383 -14.73 14.23 -0.73
C ILE A 383 -14.30 13.24 0.36
N ARG A 384 -14.30 13.65 1.64
CA ARG A 384 -13.99 12.74 2.75
C ARG A 384 -14.99 11.59 2.84
N LYS A 385 -16.28 11.86 2.59
CA LYS A 385 -17.31 10.82 2.47
C LYS A 385 -16.99 9.85 1.35
N GLY A 386 -16.68 10.36 0.15
CA GLY A 386 -16.36 9.51 -1.00
C GLY A 386 -15.10 8.66 -0.78
N ILE A 387 -14.05 9.21 -0.16
CA ILE A 387 -12.85 8.45 0.22
C ILE A 387 -13.22 7.29 1.14
N ASN A 388 -14.02 7.54 2.17
CA ASN A 388 -14.45 6.50 3.11
C ASN A 388 -15.36 5.46 2.42
N THR A 389 -16.26 5.89 1.54
CA THR A 389 -17.12 4.99 0.76
C THR A 389 -16.30 4.07 -0.13
N TYR A 390 -15.33 4.59 -0.88
CA TYR A 390 -14.45 3.77 -1.72
C TYR A 390 -13.55 2.86 -0.90
N TYR A 391 -13.07 3.32 0.25
CA TYR A 391 -12.34 2.48 1.21
C TYR A 391 -13.17 1.27 1.65
N ILE A 392 -14.44 1.48 2.03
CA ILE A 392 -15.34 0.41 2.44
C ILE A 392 -15.59 -0.57 1.27
N LEU A 393 -15.85 -0.08 0.07
CA LEU A 393 -16.09 -0.92 -1.12
C LEU A 393 -14.85 -1.74 -1.50
N GLU A 394 -13.67 -1.16 -1.36
CA GLU A 394 -12.40 -1.87 -1.54
C GLU A 394 -12.23 -2.99 -0.52
N GLN A 395 -12.50 -2.74 0.76
CA GLN A 395 -12.42 -3.78 1.78
C GLN A 395 -13.48 -4.88 1.57
N LEU A 396 -14.68 -4.53 1.10
CA LEU A 396 -15.74 -5.49 0.78
C LEU A 396 -15.38 -6.39 -0.41
N THR A 397 -14.83 -5.82 -1.47
CA THR A 397 -14.37 -6.57 -2.65
C THR A 397 -13.17 -7.45 -2.33
N ARG A 398 -12.23 -6.93 -1.52
CA ARG A 398 -11.09 -7.70 -0.99
C ARG A 398 -11.53 -8.90 -0.17
N ASN A 399 -12.50 -8.73 0.73
CA ASN A 399 -13.02 -9.81 1.58
C ASN A 399 -13.79 -10.87 0.79
N ASN A 400 -14.33 -10.53 -0.38
CA ASN A 400 -15.04 -11.45 -1.27
C ASN A 400 -14.18 -12.00 -2.42
N ALA A 401 -12.87 -11.74 -2.40
CA ALA A 401 -11.93 -12.13 -3.46
C ALA A 401 -12.31 -11.62 -4.88
N LEU A 402 -12.97 -10.46 -4.96
CA LEU A 402 -13.34 -9.78 -6.20
C LEU A 402 -12.25 -8.79 -6.60
N LEU A 403 -11.13 -9.32 -7.10
CA LEU A 403 -9.89 -8.57 -7.33
C LEU A 403 -10.01 -7.44 -8.36
N ASP A 404 -10.80 -7.63 -9.43
CA ASP A 404 -11.00 -6.60 -10.46
C ASP A 404 -11.79 -5.39 -9.92
N GLU A 405 -12.80 -5.65 -9.09
CA GLU A 405 -13.61 -4.60 -8.47
C GLU A 405 -12.85 -3.90 -7.34
N GLN A 406 -12.02 -4.63 -6.58
CA GLN A 406 -11.11 -4.03 -5.60
C GLN A 406 -10.19 -3.00 -6.25
N ALA A 407 -9.56 -3.36 -7.37
CA ALA A 407 -8.71 -2.43 -8.13
C ALA A 407 -9.49 -1.19 -8.61
N LYS A 408 -10.76 -1.36 -9.02
CA LYS A 408 -11.62 -0.25 -9.44
C LYS A 408 -11.89 0.73 -8.29
N PHE A 409 -12.23 0.24 -7.10
CA PHE A 409 -12.51 1.09 -5.94
C PHE A 409 -11.26 1.73 -5.34
N PHE A 410 -10.13 1.02 -5.33
CA PHE A 410 -8.82 1.58 -4.96
C PHE A 410 -8.49 2.80 -5.84
N VAL A 411 -8.62 2.68 -7.16
CA VAL A 411 -8.36 3.80 -8.08
C VAL A 411 -9.28 4.98 -7.79
N ARG A 412 -10.58 4.73 -7.61
CA ARG A 412 -11.54 5.80 -7.33
C ARG A 412 -11.28 6.47 -5.97
N ARG A 413 -10.81 5.72 -4.96
CA ARG A 413 -10.32 6.25 -3.67
C ARG A 413 -9.14 7.21 -3.86
N GLN A 414 -8.14 6.80 -4.65
CA GLN A 414 -6.96 7.61 -4.93
C GLN A 414 -7.29 8.86 -5.77
N ASP A 415 -8.21 8.76 -6.71
CA ASP A 415 -8.71 9.91 -7.47
C ASP A 415 -9.37 10.95 -6.56
N MET A 416 -10.13 10.51 -5.55
CA MET A 416 -10.75 11.40 -4.56
C MET A 416 -9.72 12.04 -3.61
N ARG A 417 -8.71 11.29 -3.18
CA ARG A 417 -7.60 11.83 -2.39
C ARG A 417 -6.81 12.89 -3.14
N ARG A 418 -6.59 12.68 -4.43
CA ARG A 418 -5.97 13.69 -5.28
C ARG A 418 -6.79 14.99 -5.29
N THR A 419 -8.11 14.90 -5.37
CA THR A 419 -8.99 16.07 -5.25
C THR A 419 -8.87 16.72 -3.87
N GLN A 420 -8.82 15.92 -2.79
CA GLN A 420 -8.59 16.43 -1.44
C GLN A 420 -7.26 17.18 -1.31
N LEU A 421 -6.16 16.65 -1.87
CA LEU A 421 -4.85 17.31 -1.85
C LEU A 421 -4.85 18.66 -2.57
N ARG A 422 -5.66 18.80 -3.62
CA ARG A 422 -5.86 20.07 -4.31
C ARG A 422 -6.56 21.10 -3.42
N GLU A 423 -7.60 20.67 -2.69
CA GLU A 423 -8.37 21.54 -1.78
C GLU A 423 -7.60 21.90 -0.51
N ASP A 424 -6.85 20.96 0.05
CA ASP A 424 -5.99 21.15 1.23
C ASP A 424 -4.76 22.04 0.92
N GLY A 425 -4.60 22.50 -0.34
CA GLY A 425 -3.50 23.37 -0.76
C GLY A 425 -2.13 22.68 -0.85
N ARG A 426 -2.08 21.35 -0.78
CA ARG A 426 -0.86 20.52 -0.81
C ARG A 426 -0.37 20.31 -2.25
N GLN A 427 0.08 21.40 -2.89
CA GLN A 427 0.39 21.42 -4.32
C GLN A 427 1.44 20.39 -4.77
N VAL A 428 2.49 20.15 -3.98
CA VAL A 428 3.56 19.21 -4.36
C VAL A 428 3.03 17.79 -4.49
N GLU A 429 2.22 17.36 -3.53
CA GLU A 429 1.67 16.02 -3.47
C GLU A 429 0.52 15.83 -4.47
N TYR A 430 -0.27 16.87 -4.70
CA TYR A 430 -1.23 16.90 -5.79
C TYR A 430 -0.56 16.66 -7.15
N TRP A 431 0.51 17.40 -7.46
CA TRP A 431 1.23 17.23 -8.73
C TRP A 431 1.87 15.86 -8.86
N PHE A 432 2.34 15.28 -7.76
CA PHE A 432 2.86 13.92 -7.74
C PHE A 432 1.75 12.89 -8.00
N ALA A 433 0.62 12.98 -7.30
CA ALA A 433 -0.54 12.11 -7.51
C ALA A 433 -1.14 12.25 -8.93
N GLU A 434 -1.16 13.46 -9.49
CA GLU A 434 -1.59 13.73 -10.87
C GLU A 434 -0.66 13.05 -11.88
N ALA A 435 0.66 13.17 -11.69
CA ALA A 435 1.65 12.52 -12.53
C ALA A 435 1.51 10.99 -12.48
N GLN A 436 1.29 10.42 -11.29
CA GLN A 436 1.08 8.98 -11.13
C GLN A 436 -0.22 8.51 -11.80
N ASN A 437 -1.33 9.25 -11.67
CA ASN A 437 -2.59 8.92 -12.32
C ASN A 437 -2.47 8.95 -13.85
N ALA A 438 -1.85 10.00 -14.38
CA ALA A 438 -1.65 10.18 -15.81
C ALA A 438 -0.81 9.05 -16.43
N VAL A 439 0.28 8.67 -15.77
CA VAL A 439 1.26 7.71 -16.32
C VAL A 439 0.81 6.26 -16.14
N PHE A 440 0.27 5.89 -14.97
CA PHE A 440 0.00 4.49 -14.64
C PHE A 440 -1.26 4.23 -13.79
N ARG A 441 -2.13 5.23 -13.63
CA ARG A 441 -3.42 5.13 -12.91
C ARG A 441 -3.24 4.56 -11.49
N HIS A 442 -2.40 5.21 -10.67
CA HIS A 442 -2.12 4.83 -9.28
C HIS A 442 -1.58 3.40 -9.07
N GLY A 443 -1.04 2.78 -10.13
CA GLY A 443 -0.46 1.42 -10.06
C GLY A 443 -1.20 0.39 -10.91
N GLU A 444 -2.34 0.74 -11.50
CA GLU A 444 -3.29 -0.25 -12.00
C GLU A 444 -3.25 -0.50 -13.51
N SER A 445 -2.72 0.44 -14.29
CA SER A 445 -2.88 0.42 -15.74
C SER A 445 -1.57 0.17 -16.49
N PHE A 446 -1.25 -1.12 -16.68
CA PHE A 446 -0.15 -1.57 -17.54
C PHE A 446 -0.22 -0.97 -18.95
N SER A 447 -1.41 -0.97 -19.55
CA SER A 447 -1.62 -0.47 -20.91
C SER A 447 -1.32 1.03 -21.04
N ARG A 448 -1.51 1.84 -20.00
CA ARG A 448 -1.14 3.27 -20.01
C ARG A 448 0.37 3.48 -19.96
N VAL A 449 1.11 2.69 -19.18
CA VAL A 449 2.59 2.77 -19.16
C VAL A 449 3.17 2.38 -20.51
N VAL A 450 2.63 1.33 -21.15
CA VAL A 450 3.01 0.96 -22.51
C VAL A 450 2.66 2.07 -23.50
N ALA A 451 1.47 2.68 -23.39
CA ALA A 451 1.06 3.78 -24.26
C ALA A 451 1.96 5.02 -24.09
N TRP A 452 2.38 5.37 -22.87
CA TRP A 452 3.32 6.47 -22.61
C TRP A 452 4.73 6.14 -23.11
N SER A 453 5.18 4.89 -22.96
CA SER A 453 6.47 4.44 -23.52
C SER A 453 6.48 4.54 -25.05
N VAL A 454 5.45 3.99 -25.71
CA VAL A 454 5.30 4.05 -27.17
C VAL A 454 5.10 5.50 -27.64
N GLY A 455 4.29 6.28 -26.92
CA GLY A 455 4.05 7.69 -27.19
C GLY A 455 5.31 8.53 -27.09
N THR A 456 6.17 8.27 -26.10
CA THR A 456 7.48 8.92 -25.94
C THR A 456 8.37 8.59 -27.13
N ILE A 457 8.49 7.32 -27.51
CA ILE A 457 9.29 6.89 -28.67
C ILE A 457 8.79 7.57 -29.95
N ILE A 458 7.47 7.57 -30.18
CA ILE A 458 6.88 8.25 -31.35
C ILE A 458 7.18 9.74 -31.31
N ALA A 459 6.95 10.41 -30.18
CA ALA A 459 7.14 11.85 -30.03
C ALA A 459 8.60 12.24 -30.34
N PHE A 460 9.57 11.56 -29.75
CA PHE A 460 10.99 11.82 -30.02
C PHE A 460 11.37 11.49 -31.48
N ALA A 461 10.89 10.37 -32.03
CA ALA A 461 11.12 10.01 -33.43
C ALA A 461 10.64 11.08 -34.44
N PHE A 462 9.58 11.81 -34.11
CA PHE A 462 9.09 12.96 -34.89
C PHE A 462 9.75 14.29 -34.50
N LEU A 463 10.20 14.45 -33.26
CA LEU A 463 10.84 15.66 -32.78
C LEU A 463 12.23 15.85 -33.37
N TYR A 464 13.03 14.78 -33.46
CA TYR A 464 14.40 14.87 -33.98
C TYR A 464 14.48 15.42 -35.42
N PRO A 465 13.62 14.99 -36.37
CA PRO A 465 13.68 15.49 -37.73
C PRO A 465 13.18 16.92 -37.92
N ILE A 466 12.34 17.44 -37.01
CA ILE A 466 11.87 18.84 -37.08
C ILE A 466 13.06 19.80 -37.04
N GLY A 467 14.04 19.52 -36.20
CA GLY A 467 15.22 20.37 -36.02
C GLY A 467 16.49 19.90 -36.74
N GLY A 468 16.46 18.77 -37.45
CA GLY A 468 17.67 18.22 -38.06
C GLY A 468 18.68 17.68 -37.05
N TRP A 469 18.22 17.22 -35.89
CA TRP A 469 19.09 16.98 -34.73
C TRP A 469 19.72 15.59 -34.67
N LEU A 470 19.53 14.76 -35.70
CA LEU A 470 20.17 13.46 -35.82
C LEU A 470 21.00 13.36 -37.10
N LYS A 471 22.12 12.63 -37.02
CA LYS A 471 22.93 12.27 -38.17
C LYS A 471 23.35 10.80 -38.14
N LYS A 472 23.55 10.24 -39.33
CA LYS A 472 24.23 8.96 -39.54
C LYS A 472 25.65 9.23 -40.02
N GLU A 473 26.63 8.71 -39.28
CA GLU A 473 28.04 8.78 -39.67
C GLU A 473 28.41 7.56 -40.52
N SER A 474 28.95 7.78 -41.71
CA SER A 474 29.53 6.71 -42.53
C SER A 474 30.84 6.20 -41.88
N PRO A 475 31.16 4.89 -41.96
CA PRO A 475 32.43 4.33 -41.45
C PRO A 475 33.70 5.00 -41.99
N THR A 476 33.60 5.67 -43.14
CA THR A 476 34.71 6.38 -43.80
C THR A 476 34.77 7.88 -43.50
N GLY A 477 33.80 8.44 -42.74
CA GLY A 477 33.78 9.85 -42.32
C GLY A 477 33.42 10.89 -43.40
N GLU A 478 33.28 10.49 -44.67
CA GLU A 478 33.11 11.42 -45.81
C GLU A 478 31.66 11.81 -46.12
N LEU A 479 30.66 11.06 -45.63
CA LEU A 479 29.24 11.32 -45.86
C LEU A 479 28.51 11.40 -44.51
N GLN A 480 27.87 12.54 -44.24
CA GLN A 480 26.97 12.77 -43.11
C GLN A 480 25.56 12.97 -43.66
N GLN A 481 24.66 12.04 -43.34
CA GLN A 481 23.24 12.20 -43.66
C GLN A 481 22.53 12.76 -42.44
N ILE A 482 22.02 14.00 -42.55
CA ILE A 482 21.25 14.67 -41.50
C ILE A 482 19.77 14.36 -41.72
N TYR A 483 19.08 13.99 -40.65
CA TYR A 483 17.67 13.63 -40.66
C TYR A 483 16.84 14.88 -40.43
N THR A 484 16.32 15.47 -41.50
CA THR A 484 15.43 16.64 -41.46
C THR A 484 14.03 16.28 -41.96
N TYR A 485 13.04 17.10 -41.62
CA TYR A 485 11.68 16.96 -42.15
C TYR A 485 11.66 16.89 -43.68
N ASP A 486 12.36 17.82 -44.35
CA ASP A 486 12.44 17.87 -45.82
C ASP A 486 13.03 16.58 -46.41
N ALA A 487 14.10 16.05 -45.79
CA ALA A 487 14.71 14.79 -46.22
C ALA A 487 13.77 13.58 -46.04
N ILE A 488 12.91 13.60 -45.03
CA ILE A 488 11.92 12.54 -44.78
C ILE A 488 10.79 12.58 -45.81
N VAL A 489 10.36 13.77 -46.24
CA VAL A 489 9.35 13.92 -47.31
C VAL A 489 9.85 13.26 -48.60
N ASP A 490 11.13 13.43 -48.92
CA ASP A 490 11.75 12.82 -50.10
C ASP A 490 12.04 11.32 -49.94
N SER A 491 12.21 10.83 -48.70
CA SER A 491 12.53 9.44 -48.40
C SER A 491 11.91 8.99 -47.07
N PRO A 492 10.67 8.47 -47.10
CA PRO A 492 9.94 8.06 -45.88
C PRO A 492 10.66 7.02 -45.02
N ILE A 493 11.60 6.26 -45.60
CA ILE A 493 12.40 5.28 -44.86
C ILE A 493 13.29 5.93 -43.79
N LEU A 494 13.63 7.21 -43.92
CA LEU A 494 14.41 7.95 -42.92
C LEU A 494 13.61 8.21 -41.64
N LEU A 495 12.28 8.28 -41.72
CA LEU A 495 11.42 8.33 -40.53
C LEU A 495 11.49 7.01 -39.76
N LEU A 496 11.54 5.87 -40.47
CA LEU A 496 11.69 4.56 -39.85
C LEU A 496 13.06 4.42 -39.17
N GLU A 497 14.12 5.00 -39.73
CA GLU A 497 15.43 5.05 -39.09
C GLU A 497 15.46 5.97 -37.86
N SER A 498 14.75 7.11 -37.89
CA SER A 498 14.54 7.97 -36.71
C SER A 498 13.76 7.24 -35.61
N PHE A 499 12.73 6.49 -35.99
CA PHE A 499 11.96 5.65 -35.07
C PHE A 499 12.81 4.54 -34.46
N ASN A 500 13.60 3.84 -35.28
CA ASN A 500 14.53 2.83 -34.81
C ASN A 500 15.60 3.42 -33.88
N HIS A 501 16.02 4.67 -34.13
CA HIS A 501 16.92 5.38 -33.22
C HIS A 501 16.31 5.61 -31.85
N SER A 502 15.14 6.26 -31.81
CA SER A 502 14.41 6.54 -30.56
C SER A 502 14.05 5.24 -29.81
N ALA A 503 13.56 4.21 -30.51
CA ALA A 503 13.25 2.92 -29.90
C ALA A 503 14.46 2.22 -29.27
N LEU A 504 15.60 2.17 -29.98
CA LEU A 504 16.83 1.58 -29.44
C LEU A 504 17.42 2.42 -28.30
N LEU A 505 17.39 3.75 -28.42
CA LEU A 505 17.83 4.66 -27.38
C LEU A 505 17.01 4.48 -26.10
N PHE A 506 15.69 4.38 -26.24
CA PHE A 506 14.77 4.15 -25.14
C PHE A 506 14.99 2.77 -24.49
N LEU A 507 15.12 1.70 -25.28
CA LEU A 507 15.23 0.35 -24.74
C LEU A 507 16.63 -0.01 -24.22
N THR A 508 17.68 0.57 -24.80
CA THR A 508 19.07 0.13 -24.56
C THR A 508 19.99 1.25 -24.07
N GLY A 509 19.51 2.48 -24.01
CA GLY A 509 20.32 3.67 -23.71
C GLY A 509 21.25 4.09 -24.86
N THR A 510 21.23 3.39 -26.00
CA THR A 510 22.05 3.74 -27.17
C THR A 510 21.27 3.59 -28.47
N GLY A 511 21.46 4.54 -29.39
CA GLY A 511 20.83 4.49 -30.71
C GLY A 511 21.85 4.53 -31.86
N PRO A 512 21.48 4.03 -33.06
CA PRO A 512 22.36 3.97 -34.24
C PRO A 512 22.72 5.32 -34.87
N LEU A 513 22.04 6.40 -34.47
CA LEU A 513 22.25 7.76 -34.95
C LEU A 513 22.89 8.60 -33.85
N LYS A 514 23.59 9.66 -34.22
CA LYS A 514 24.23 10.58 -33.26
C LYS A 514 23.49 11.92 -33.20
N PRO A 515 23.39 12.54 -32.02
CA PRO A 515 22.84 13.88 -31.90
C PRO A 515 23.71 14.91 -32.63
N VAL A 516 23.06 15.97 -33.10
CA VAL A 516 23.69 17.12 -33.76
C VAL A 516 23.39 18.38 -32.98
N GLY A 517 24.44 19.04 -32.50
CA GLY A 517 24.33 20.30 -31.77
C GLY A 517 23.75 20.14 -30.37
N PHE A 518 23.71 21.26 -29.64
CA PHE A 518 23.28 21.30 -28.24
C PHE A 518 21.86 20.77 -28.02
N ILE A 519 20.91 21.15 -28.88
CA ILE A 519 19.51 20.72 -28.73
C ILE A 519 19.37 19.21 -28.96
N GLY A 520 20.09 18.65 -29.95
CA GLY A 520 20.11 17.20 -30.16
C GLY A 520 20.66 16.44 -28.95
N GLU A 521 21.75 16.91 -28.35
CA GLU A 521 22.32 16.31 -27.13
C GLU A 521 21.34 16.36 -25.95
N VAL A 522 20.65 17.49 -25.75
CA VAL A 522 19.64 17.63 -24.69
C VAL A 522 18.47 16.69 -24.91
N LEU A 523 17.95 16.55 -26.13
CA LEU A 523 16.84 15.64 -26.44
C LEU A 523 17.23 14.18 -26.22
N THR A 524 18.38 13.75 -26.75
CA THR A 524 18.90 12.39 -26.53
C THR A 524 19.10 12.10 -25.05
N THR A 525 19.66 13.05 -24.29
CA THR A 525 19.86 12.89 -22.84
C THR A 525 18.52 12.80 -22.11
N SER A 526 17.54 13.62 -22.49
CA SER A 526 16.22 13.62 -21.86
C SER A 526 15.48 12.31 -22.10
N GLU A 527 15.49 11.81 -23.34
CA GLU A 527 14.90 10.52 -23.68
C GLU A 527 15.57 9.36 -22.93
N THR A 528 16.90 9.42 -22.78
CA THR A 528 17.68 8.42 -22.03
C THR A 528 17.38 8.45 -20.53
N LEU A 529 16.93 9.58 -19.98
CA LEU A 529 16.52 9.70 -18.57
C LEU A 529 15.06 9.25 -18.35
N ILE A 530 14.15 9.55 -19.29
CA ILE A 530 12.73 9.18 -19.19
C ILE A 530 12.55 7.66 -19.35
N ALA A 531 13.32 7.05 -20.25
CA ALA A 531 13.19 5.64 -20.57
C ALA A 531 13.33 4.68 -19.38
N PRO A 532 14.38 4.74 -18.53
CA PRO A 532 14.49 3.86 -17.37
C PRO A 532 13.37 4.10 -16.35
N ILE A 533 12.87 5.33 -16.19
CA ILE A 533 11.75 5.63 -15.30
C ILE A 533 10.48 4.92 -15.77
N LEU A 534 10.14 5.03 -17.06
CA LEU A 534 8.96 4.36 -17.63
C LEU A 534 9.10 2.84 -17.64
N LEU A 535 10.32 2.30 -17.86
CA LEU A 535 10.58 0.86 -17.77
C LEU A 535 10.46 0.35 -16.33
N LEU A 536 10.96 1.08 -15.34
CA LEU A 536 10.80 0.75 -13.92
C LEU A 536 9.32 0.76 -13.52
N LEU A 537 8.55 1.77 -13.95
CA LEU A 537 7.11 1.83 -13.72
C LEU A 537 6.37 0.67 -14.40
N LEU A 538 6.80 0.26 -15.58
CA LEU A 538 6.22 -0.90 -16.29
C LEU A 538 6.42 -2.18 -15.49
N VAL A 539 7.64 -2.39 -14.97
CA VAL A 539 7.99 -3.54 -14.13
C VAL A 539 7.22 -3.49 -12.81
N PHE A 540 7.15 -2.33 -12.16
CA PHE A 540 6.38 -2.12 -10.93
C PHE A 540 4.90 -2.50 -11.11
N VAL A 541 4.24 -2.00 -12.15
CA VAL A 541 2.82 -2.31 -12.42
C VAL A 541 2.61 -3.78 -12.76
N LEU A 542 3.55 -4.42 -13.47
CA LEU A 542 3.49 -5.86 -13.74
C LEU A 542 3.69 -6.68 -12.46
N GLY A 543 4.63 -6.28 -11.60
CA GLY A 543 4.90 -6.92 -10.31
C GLY A 543 3.66 -6.88 -9.42
N ARG A 544 3.05 -5.70 -9.28
CA ARG A 544 1.84 -5.52 -8.48
C ARG A 544 0.64 -6.33 -9.00
N ARG A 545 0.47 -6.43 -10.32
CA ARG A 545 -0.58 -7.27 -10.94
C ARG A 545 -0.33 -8.76 -10.81
N ALA A 546 0.92 -9.20 -10.77
CA ALA A 546 1.27 -10.61 -10.59
C ALA A 546 1.22 -11.06 -9.12
N ALA A 547 1.27 -10.10 -8.17
CA ALA A 547 1.18 -10.35 -6.74
C ALA A 547 -0.27 -10.49 -6.21
N ARG A 548 -1.25 -9.95 -6.96
CA ARG A 548 -2.69 -10.17 -6.73
C ARG A 548 -3.15 -11.46 -7.40
#